data_AF-A0A645A4L8-F1
#
_entry.id   AF-A0A645A4L8-F1
#
_cell.length_a   1.000
_cell.length_b   1.000
_cell.length_c   1.000
_cell.angle_alpha   90.00
_cell.angle_beta   90.00
_cell.angle_gamma   90.00
#
_symmetry.space_group_name_H-M   'P 1'
#
loop_
_entity.id
_entity.type
_entity.pdbx_description
1 polymer ?
#
loop_
_entity_poly.entity_id
_entity_poly.type
_entity_poly.pdbx_seq_one_letter_code
_entity_poly.pdbx_strand_id
1 'polypeptide(L)'
;MYGAYHHITVMGKEDQPADHLYDVTGGLCENNDKFAVNRMLPKIDIGDLVVIHDTGAHGFSMGYNYNGKLRSAEILLKEDGGTEMIRRAETPADYFATFDFTGLFKDVK
;
A
#
# COMPACT_ATOMS: atom_id res chain seq x y z
N MET A 1 -3.01 9.19 -9.55
CA MET A 1 -3.51 8.66 -10.85
C MET A 1 -4.57 9.62 -11.40
N TYR A 2 -4.52 9.99 -12.69
CA TYR A 2 -5.51 10.87 -13.36
C TYR A 2 -5.78 12.25 -12.72
N GLY A 3 -4.82 12.81 -11.99
CA GLY A 3 -5.02 14.06 -11.24
C GLY A 3 -5.87 13.89 -9.97
N ALA A 4 -6.17 12.66 -9.55
CA ALA A 4 -6.82 12.39 -8.27
C ALA A 4 -5.99 12.94 -7.11
N TYR A 5 -6.69 13.53 -6.15
CA TYR A 5 -6.11 14.00 -4.91
C TYR A 5 -6.42 13.00 -3.81
N HIS A 6 -5.36 12.45 -3.20
CA HIS A 6 -5.44 11.77 -1.91
C HIS A 6 -4.83 12.70 -0.86
N HIS A 7 -5.56 12.94 0.23
CA HIS A 7 -4.96 13.64 1.36
C HIS A 7 -3.85 12.77 1.97
N ILE A 8 -2.77 13.39 2.45
CA ILE A 8 -1.63 12.68 3.03
C ILE A 8 -1.26 13.37 4.35
N THR A 9 -1.15 12.58 5.41
CA THR A 9 -0.67 13.04 6.73
C THR A 9 0.58 12.27 7.14
N VAL A 10 1.41 12.90 7.97
CA VAL A 10 2.54 12.26 8.64
C VAL A 10 2.13 12.06 10.09
N MET A 11 2.00 10.80 10.52
CA MET A 11 1.41 10.45 11.80
C MET A 11 2.21 11.06 12.96
N GLY A 12 1.53 11.82 13.82
CA GLY A 12 2.13 12.50 14.98
C GLY A 12 2.80 13.84 14.64
N LYS A 13 2.68 14.30 13.38
CA LYS A 13 3.18 15.59 12.89
C LYS A 13 2.09 16.42 12.21
N GLU A 14 0.82 16.13 12.49
CA GLU A 14 -0.34 16.76 11.84
C GLU A 14 -0.40 18.27 12.03
N ASP A 15 0.03 18.76 13.20
CA ASP A 15 0.04 20.18 13.55
C ASP A 15 1.37 20.88 13.20
N GLN A 16 2.33 20.17 12.62
CA GLN A 16 3.61 20.76 12.21
C GLN A 16 3.46 21.56 10.90
N PRO A 17 4.30 22.59 10.69
CA PRO A 17 4.26 23.36 9.45
C PRO A 17 4.48 22.47 8.22
N ALA A 18 3.60 22.56 7.23
CA ALA A 18 3.75 21.89 5.94
C ALA A 18 4.59 22.73 4.99
N ASP A 19 5.88 22.89 5.29
CA ASP A 19 6.82 23.80 4.62
C ASP A 19 7.84 23.08 3.72
N HIS A 20 7.77 21.75 3.60
CA HIS A 20 8.63 20.96 2.73
C HIS A 20 7.86 20.40 1.52
N LEU A 21 8.45 20.55 0.33
CA LEU A 21 7.87 20.05 -0.92
C LEU A 21 8.40 18.63 -1.23
N TYR A 22 7.49 17.67 -1.37
CA TYR A 22 7.82 16.28 -1.67
C TYR A 22 7.02 15.71 -2.84
N ASP A 23 7.65 14.81 -3.59
CA ASP A 23 6.95 13.76 -4.33
C ASP A 23 6.85 12.53 -3.44
N VAL A 24 5.64 11.96 -3.30
CA VAL A 24 5.40 10.73 -2.54
C VAL A 24 5.28 9.57 -3.52
N THR A 25 6.28 8.70 -3.53
CA THR A 25 6.37 7.55 -4.45
C THR A 25 6.22 6.24 -3.71
N GLY A 26 5.84 5.19 -4.43
CA GLY A 26 5.98 3.82 -3.94
C GLY A 26 7.41 3.30 -4.06
N GLY A 27 7.54 1.98 -3.89
CA GLY A 27 8.82 1.27 -3.91
C GLY A 27 9.07 0.48 -5.19
N LEU A 28 8.30 0.71 -6.25
CA LEU A 28 8.44 0.03 -7.53
C LEU A 28 9.41 0.81 -8.43
N CYS A 29 10.19 0.08 -9.24
CA CYS A 29 10.99 0.66 -10.31
C CYS A 29 10.10 1.02 -11.52
N GLU A 30 9.07 1.85 -11.28
CA GLU A 30 8.07 2.25 -12.26
C GLU A 30 7.84 3.76 -12.16
N ASN A 31 7.90 4.47 -13.28
CA ASN A 31 7.82 5.93 -13.33
C ASN A 31 6.46 6.46 -12.85
N ASN A 32 5.40 5.67 -13.03
CA ASN A 32 4.06 6.00 -12.57
C ASN A 32 3.76 5.53 -11.14
N ASP A 33 4.73 5.00 -10.39
CA ASP A 33 4.56 4.64 -8.97
C ASP A 33 4.63 5.88 -8.07
N LYS A 34 3.72 6.84 -8.32
CA LYS A 34 3.62 8.13 -7.64
C LYS A 34 2.23 8.28 -7.03
N PHE A 35 2.17 8.37 -5.71
CA PHE A 35 0.93 8.63 -4.97
C PHE A 35 0.57 10.12 -4.96
N ALA A 36 1.57 11.00 -4.83
CA ALA A 36 1.39 12.44 -4.90
C ALA A 36 2.64 13.11 -5.50
N VAL A 37 2.42 14.21 -6.22
CA VAL A 37 3.48 15.03 -6.81
C VAL A 37 3.34 16.44 -6.25
N ASN A 38 4.47 17.09 -5.94
CA ASN A 38 4.52 18.46 -5.39
C ASN A 38 3.61 18.66 -4.17
N ARG A 39 3.66 17.75 -3.20
CA ARG A 39 2.90 17.86 -1.96
C ARG A 39 3.69 18.60 -0.89
N MET A 40 3.09 19.65 -0.35
CA MET A 40 3.58 20.28 0.88
C MET A 40 3.25 19.40 2.08
N LEU A 41 4.27 18.98 2.83
CA LEU A 41 4.14 18.19 4.06
C LEU A 41 5.09 18.73 5.14
N PRO A 42 4.85 18.39 6.41
CA PRO A 42 5.86 18.55 7.44
C PRO A 42 7.16 17.83 7.09
N LYS A 43 8.25 18.19 7.77
CA LYS A 43 9.51 17.48 7.64
C LYS A 43 9.32 15.99 7.97
N ILE A 44 9.64 15.13 7.00
CA ILE A 44 9.62 13.67 7.14
C ILE A 44 11.01 13.17 7.51
N ASP A 45 11.08 12.30 8.51
CA ASP A 45 12.30 11.60 8.94
C ASP A 45 12.15 10.08 8.72
N ILE A 46 13.29 9.37 8.64
CA ILE A 46 13.28 7.91 8.52
C ILE A 46 12.59 7.30 9.75
N GLY A 47 11.61 6.44 9.49
CA GLY A 47 10.81 5.79 10.54
C GLY A 47 9.44 6.42 10.77
N ASP A 48 9.17 7.60 10.19
CA ASP A 48 7.83 8.19 10.21
C ASP A 48 6.82 7.31 9.45
N LEU A 49 5.58 7.33 9.91
CA LEU A 49 4.46 6.70 9.22
C LEU A 49 3.70 7.75 8.41
N VAL A 50 3.59 7.50 7.10
CA VAL A 50 2.82 8.34 6.18
C VAL A 50 1.49 7.66 5.89
N VAL A 51 0.38 8.39 6.07
CA VAL A 51 -0.98 7.90 5.86
C VAL A 51 -1.55 8.52 4.60
N ILE A 52 -1.99 7.66 3.67
CA ILE A 52 -2.69 8.07 2.44
C ILE A 52 -4.18 7.85 2.66
N HIS A 53 -4.94 8.94 2.64
CA HIS A 53 -6.37 8.95 2.88
C HIS A 53 -7.18 8.72 1.60
N ASP A 54 -8.48 8.48 1.75
CA ASP A 54 -9.43 8.30 0.64
C ASP A 54 -9.07 7.16 -0.31
N THR A 55 -8.52 6.06 0.23
CA THR A 55 -8.03 4.90 -0.53
C THR A 55 -9.02 3.73 -0.59
N GLY A 56 -10.23 3.88 -0.05
CA GLY A 56 -11.19 2.79 0.10
C GLY A 56 -11.81 2.27 -1.21
N ALA A 57 -12.06 3.15 -2.18
CA ALA A 57 -12.62 2.75 -3.46
C ALA A 57 -11.53 2.16 -4.36
N HIS A 58 -11.79 0.97 -4.91
CA HIS A 58 -10.97 0.28 -5.90
C HIS A 58 -9.53 -0.11 -5.50
N GLY A 59 -8.99 0.38 -4.39
CA GLY A 59 -7.60 0.14 -3.98
C GLY A 59 -7.26 -1.35 -3.91
N PHE A 60 -8.04 -2.13 -3.15
CA PHE A 60 -7.80 -3.57 -3.03
C PHE A 60 -8.20 -4.34 -4.29
N SER A 61 -9.39 -4.07 -4.84
CA SER A 61 -9.97 -4.87 -5.93
C SER A 61 -9.28 -4.68 -7.29
N MET A 62 -8.71 -3.50 -7.55
CA MET A 62 -7.96 -3.23 -8.79
C MET A 62 -6.44 -3.34 -8.60
N GLY A 63 -5.96 -3.56 -7.37
CA GLY A 63 -4.54 -3.76 -7.10
C GLY A 63 -4.02 -5.10 -7.64
N TYR A 64 -2.80 -5.11 -8.15
CA TYR A 64 -2.11 -6.30 -8.67
C TYR A 64 -0.65 -6.33 -8.19
N ASN A 65 -0.08 -7.54 -8.14
CA ASN A 65 1.23 -7.81 -7.54
C ASN A 65 2.42 -7.53 -8.49
N TYR A 66 2.44 -6.35 -9.11
CA TYR A 66 3.52 -5.95 -10.02
C TYR A 66 4.89 -6.00 -9.31
N ASN A 67 5.92 -6.50 -10.01
CA ASN A 67 7.25 -6.78 -9.46
C ASN A 67 7.23 -7.61 -8.15
N GLY A 68 6.22 -8.49 -7.99
CA GLY A 68 6.11 -9.35 -6.81
C GLY A 68 5.74 -8.62 -5.53
N LYS A 69 5.23 -7.38 -5.61
CA LYS A 69 4.78 -6.65 -4.42
C LYS A 69 3.49 -7.30 -3.89
N LEU A 70 3.60 -7.94 -2.74
CA LEU A 70 2.50 -8.64 -2.07
C LEU A 70 1.48 -7.64 -1.50
N ARG A 71 0.19 -7.99 -1.51
CA ARG A 71 -0.88 -7.16 -0.92
C ARG A 71 -0.73 -7.08 0.60
N SER A 72 -0.95 -5.88 1.14
CA SER A 72 -0.93 -5.60 2.58
C SER A 72 -2.12 -6.23 3.31
N ALA A 73 -2.03 -6.33 4.64
CA ALA A 73 -3.16 -6.66 5.49
C ALA A 73 -4.20 -5.53 5.51
N GLU A 74 -5.46 -5.86 5.77
CA GLU A 74 -6.55 -4.92 6.03
C GLU A 74 -7.06 -5.13 7.46
N ILE A 75 -7.06 -4.05 8.24
CA ILE A 75 -7.53 -4.03 9.63
C ILE A 75 -8.76 -3.13 9.71
N LEU A 76 -9.84 -3.67 10.25
CA LEU A 76 -11.06 -2.93 10.57
C LEU A 76 -10.92 -2.33 11.97
N LEU A 77 -11.08 -1.02 12.08
CA LEU A 77 -11.31 -0.34 13.35
C LEU A 77 -12.82 -0.30 13.62
N LYS A 78 -13.25 -0.83 14.76
CA LYS A 78 -14.65 -0.88 15.18
C LYS A 78 -15.04 0.36 16.00
N GLU A 79 -16.33 0.60 16.11
CA GLU A 79 -16.88 1.73 16.91
C GLU A 79 -16.52 1.64 18.40
N ASP A 80 -16.30 0.43 18.93
CA ASP A 80 -15.86 0.19 20.31
C ASP A 80 -14.35 0.46 20.54
N GLY A 81 -13.63 0.89 19.50
CA GLY A 81 -12.18 1.13 19.52
C GLY A 81 -11.33 -0.13 19.36
N GLY A 82 -11.94 -1.32 19.30
CA GLY A 82 -11.24 -2.56 19.00
C GLY A 82 -10.87 -2.68 17.53
N THR A 83 -9.90 -3.54 17.22
CA THR A 83 -9.47 -3.82 15.85
C THR A 83 -9.66 -5.28 15.49
N GLU A 84 -9.96 -5.55 14.21
CA GLU A 84 -10.10 -6.90 13.66
C GLU A 84 -9.35 -7.00 12.34
N MET A 85 -8.53 -8.03 12.16
CA MET A 85 -7.90 -8.30 10.88
C MET A 85 -8.92 -8.97 9.95
N ILE A 86 -9.48 -8.17 9.04
CA ILE A 86 -10.45 -8.64 8.04
C ILE A 86 -9.77 -9.27 6.82
N ARG A 87 -8.48 -8.97 6.62
CA ARG A 87 -7.63 -9.63 5.63
C ARG A 87 -6.19 -9.70 6.09
N ARG A 88 -5.59 -10.89 6.05
CA ARG A 88 -4.14 -11.05 6.27
C ARG A 88 -3.34 -10.52 5.07
N ALA A 89 -2.10 -10.11 5.33
CA ALA A 89 -1.16 -9.83 4.26
C ALA A 89 -0.90 -11.09 3.41
N GLU A 90 -0.60 -10.87 2.13
CA GLU A 90 -0.16 -11.94 1.24
C GLU A 90 1.26 -12.38 1.60
N THR A 91 1.50 -13.65 1.35
CA THR A 91 2.80 -14.32 1.44
C THR A 91 3.29 -14.67 0.04
N PRO A 92 4.59 -14.97 -0.15
CA PRO A 92 5.07 -15.47 -1.42
C PRO A 92 4.32 -16.72 -1.92
N ALA A 93 3.87 -17.59 -1.01
CA ALA A 93 3.09 -18.77 -1.36
C ALA A 93 1.74 -18.41 -2.03
N ASP A 94 1.08 -17.33 -1.58
CA ASP A 94 -0.15 -16.85 -2.21
C ASP A 94 0.10 -16.37 -3.65
N TYR A 95 1.21 -15.64 -3.84
CA TYR A 95 1.60 -15.13 -5.15
C TYR A 95 1.94 -16.24 -6.16
N PHE A 96 2.54 -17.33 -5.69
CA PHE A 96 2.89 -18.48 -6.53
C PHE A 96 1.81 -19.57 -6.56
N ALA A 97 0.67 -19.39 -5.89
CA ALA A 97 -0.34 -20.45 -5.75
C ALA A 97 -0.85 -20.99 -7.10
N THR A 98 -0.93 -20.14 -8.13
CA THR A 98 -1.32 -20.55 -9.49
C THR A 98 -0.18 -21.15 -10.32
N PHE A 99 1.06 -21.02 -9.86
CA PHE A 99 2.25 -21.61 -10.47
C PHE A 99 2.69 -22.91 -9.79
N ASP A 100 2.04 -23.32 -8.69
CA ASP A 100 2.29 -24.62 -8.06
C ASP A 100 1.54 -25.74 -8.78
N PHE A 101 1.97 -25.99 -10.01
CA PHE A 101 1.53 -27.12 -10.82
C PHE A 101 2.52 -28.29 -10.76
N THR A 102 3.55 -28.21 -9.92
CA THR A 102 4.61 -29.23 -9.83
C THR A 102 4.05 -30.60 -9.45
N GLY A 103 2.96 -30.63 -8.69
CA GLY A 103 2.20 -31.84 -8.39
C GLY A 103 1.58 -32.53 -9.61
N LEU A 104 1.23 -31.79 -10.67
CA LEU A 104 0.59 -32.32 -11.88
C LEU A 104 1.55 -33.17 -12.73
N PHE A 105 2.86 -33.01 -12.55
CA PHE A 105 3.88 -33.73 -13.30
C PHE A 105 4.46 -34.94 -12.57
N LYS A 106 4.03 -35.23 -11.33
CA LYS A 106 4.57 -36.33 -10.53
C LYS A 106 4.34 -37.71 -11.14
N ASP A 107 3.27 -37.86 -11.92
CA ASP A 107 2.88 -39.13 -12.55
C ASP A 107 3.21 -39.19 -14.06
N VAL A 108 3.85 -38.13 -14.61
CA VAL A 108 4.26 -38.11 -16.02
C VAL A 108 5.62 -38.79 -16.13
N LYS A 109 5.62 -40.02 -16.66
CA LYS A 109 6.82 -40.81 -16.98
C LYS A 109 7.54 -40.30 -18.22
#